data_AF-A0A402AGZ4-F1
#
_entry.id   AF-A0A402AGZ4-F1
#
_cell.length_a   1.000
_cell.length_b   1.000
_cell.length_c   1.000
_cell.angle_alpha   90.00
_cell.angle_beta   90.00
_cell.angle_gamma   90.00
#
_symmetry.space_group_name_H-M   'P 1'
#
loop_
_entity.id
_entity.type
_entity.pdbx_description
1 polymer ?
#
loop_
_entity_poly.entity_id
_entity_poly.type
_entity_poly.pdbx_seq_one_letter_code
_entity_poly.pdbx_strand_id
1 'polypeptide(L)'
;MLIALIITFITVIVILLRKRKIARRSLDIHESLWSWELFWLQLKTLLLQFWQRFSRQKDEQPVQLEERMEEEEEPIMRDVRAIYRAFLQWAASRGYRRQHAETPQELKQRLIPPLPAFEPEIQTVTEIYTSARYSHVLPDDAEIARMHQSWLALQRKSAEGNQ
;
A
#
# COMPACT_ATOMS: atom_id res chain seq x y z
N MET A 1 -2.35 31.98 -2.87
CA MET A 1 -2.16 31.98 -4.34
C MET A 1 -1.79 30.60 -4.89
N LEU A 2 -0.77 29.92 -4.35
CA LEU A 2 -0.31 28.62 -4.86
C LEU A 2 -1.33 27.47 -4.70
N ILE A 3 -2.06 27.44 -3.57
CA ILE A 3 -3.11 26.44 -3.30
C ILE A 3 -4.31 26.60 -4.26
N ALA A 4 -4.69 27.84 -4.57
CA ALA A 4 -5.76 28.13 -5.52
C ALA A 4 -5.38 27.69 -6.95
N LEU A 5 -4.10 27.80 -7.32
CA LEU A 5 -3.57 27.30 -8.59
C LEU A 5 -3.60 25.76 -8.68
N ILE A 6 -3.28 25.06 -7.58
CA ILE A 6 -3.32 23.59 -7.54
C ILE A 6 -4.77 23.09 -7.67
N ILE A 7 -5.72 23.72 -6.96
CA ILE A 7 -7.13 23.32 -6.99
C ILE A 7 -7.75 23.58 -8.37
N THR A 8 -7.44 24.72 -8.99
CA THR A 8 -7.89 25.04 -10.35
C THR A 8 -7.28 24.10 -11.39
N PHE A 9 -6.02 23.70 -11.22
CA PHE A 9 -5.37 22.75 -12.12
C PHE A 9 -6.00 21.35 -12.04
N ILE A 10 -6.25 20.85 -10.82
CA ILE A 10 -6.89 19.54 -10.60
C ILE A 10 -8.32 19.52 -11.16
N THR A 11 -9.09 20.58 -10.93
CA THR A 11 -10.48 20.67 -11.43
C THR A 11 -10.54 20.71 -12.96
N VAL A 12 -9.65 21.45 -13.62
CA VAL A 12 -9.54 21.50 -15.08
C VAL A 12 -9.20 20.13 -15.68
N ILE A 13 -8.27 19.39 -15.06
CA ILE A 13 -7.90 18.03 -15.48
C ILE A 13 -9.08 17.07 -15.37
N VAL A 14 -9.83 17.10 -14.27
CA VAL A 14 -11.00 16.22 -14.08
C VAL A 14 -12.09 16.50 -15.11
N ILE A 15 -12.33 17.78 -15.44
CA ILE A 15 -13.34 18.17 -16.44
C ILE A 15 -12.93 17.73 -17.85
N LEU A 16 -11.64 17.86 -18.20
CA LEU A 16 -11.11 17.39 -19.48
C LEU A 16 -11.19 15.86 -19.62
N LEU A 17 -10.93 15.13 -18.54
CA LEU A 17 -11.05 13.66 -18.53
C LEU A 17 -12.50 13.18 -18.57
N ARG A 18 -13.45 13.92 -17.96
CA ARG A 18 -14.88 13.61 -18.04
C ARG A 18 -15.46 13.86 -19.43
N LYS A 19 -15.08 14.94 -20.11
CA LYS A 19 -15.56 15.26 -21.46
C LYS A 19 -15.08 14.28 -22.54
N ARG A 20 -13.95 13.60 -22.31
CA ARG A 20 -13.40 12.58 -23.22
C ARG A 20 -14.02 11.18 -23.07
N LYS A 21 -14.77 10.93 -21.99
CA LYS A 21 -15.26 9.59 -21.62
C LYS A 21 -16.58 9.17 -22.26
N ILE A 22 -17.27 10.06 -22.98
CA ILE A 22 -18.57 9.77 -23.61
C ILE A 22 -18.42 9.17 -25.02
N ALA A 23 -17.26 9.31 -25.67
CA ALA A 23 -17.11 8.98 -27.10
C ALA A 23 -16.38 7.67 -27.44
N ARG A 24 -15.74 6.96 -26.49
CA ARG A 24 -15.03 5.69 -26.80
C ARG A 24 -15.25 4.66 -25.70
N ARG A 25 -16.28 3.85 -25.95
CA ARG A 25 -16.67 2.67 -25.21
C ARG A 25 -15.77 1.51 -25.66
N SER A 26 -15.00 0.98 -24.72
CA SER A 26 -14.61 -0.44 -24.59
C SER A 26 -13.42 -1.08 -25.32
N LEU A 27 -12.40 -0.40 -25.83
CA LEU A 27 -11.11 -1.05 -26.14
C LEU A 27 -9.97 -0.11 -25.78
N ASP A 28 -8.89 -0.63 -25.20
CA ASP A 28 -7.67 0.06 -24.70
C ASP A 28 -7.61 0.41 -23.19
N ILE A 29 -7.86 -0.58 -22.32
CA ILE A 29 -7.51 -0.48 -20.89
C ILE A 29 -6.07 -1.00 -20.60
N HIS A 30 -5.34 -1.51 -21.60
CA HIS A 30 -4.12 -2.29 -21.35
C HIS A 30 -2.76 -1.58 -21.42
N GLU A 31 -2.66 -0.26 -21.61
CA GLU A 31 -1.33 0.38 -21.73
C GLU A 31 -1.00 1.44 -20.67
N SER A 32 -1.92 1.78 -19.77
CA SER A 32 -1.67 2.80 -18.73
C SER A 32 -1.43 2.23 -17.32
N LEU A 33 -1.41 0.91 -17.16
CA LEU A 33 -1.07 0.26 -15.88
C LEU A 33 0.45 0.16 -15.63
N TRP A 34 1.28 0.60 -16.59
CA TRP A 34 2.74 0.41 -16.57
C TRP A 34 3.59 1.67 -16.27
N SER A 35 2.98 2.81 -15.95
CA SER A 35 3.70 4.01 -15.44
C SER A 35 3.61 4.17 -13.90
N TRP A 36 3.07 3.15 -13.22
CA TRP A 36 2.86 3.10 -11.77
C TRP A 36 4.10 2.60 -11.01
N GLU A 37 4.88 1.71 -11.62
CA GLU A 37 6.10 1.14 -11.00
C GLU A 37 7.15 2.22 -10.71
N LEU A 38 7.32 3.14 -11.66
CA LEU A 38 8.23 4.28 -11.56
C LEU A 38 7.77 5.32 -10.53
N PHE A 39 6.46 5.51 -10.37
CA PHE A 39 5.90 6.39 -9.35
C PHE A 39 6.14 5.84 -7.93
N TRP A 40 6.01 4.53 -7.71
CA TRP A 40 6.32 3.92 -6.41
C TRP A 40 7.80 3.88 -6.09
N LEU A 41 8.68 3.75 -7.08
CA LEU A 41 10.12 3.93 -6.91
C LEU A 41 10.44 5.33 -6.36
N GLN A 42 9.81 6.38 -6.90
CA GLN A 42 9.98 7.75 -6.42
C GLN A 42 9.37 7.94 -5.01
N LEU A 43 8.20 7.36 -4.72
CA LEU A 43 7.57 7.48 -3.40
C LEU A 43 8.35 6.76 -2.29
N LYS A 44 8.94 5.58 -2.58
CA LYS A 44 9.74 4.80 -1.62
C LYS A 44 10.95 5.59 -1.10
N THR A 45 11.62 6.36 -1.96
CA THR A 45 12.81 7.16 -1.55
C THR A 45 12.47 8.31 -0.61
N LEU A 46 11.36 9.02 -0.88
CA LEU A 46 10.87 10.10 -0.04
C LEU A 46 10.37 9.60 1.33
N LEU A 47 9.79 8.39 1.37
CA LEU A 47 9.21 7.81 2.57
C LEU A 47 10.25 7.20 3.52
N LEU A 48 11.31 6.58 3.00
CA LEU A 48 12.40 5.99 3.79
C LEU A 48 13.21 7.05 4.57
N GLN A 49 13.53 8.18 3.93
CA GLN A 49 14.25 9.27 4.59
C GLN A 49 13.43 9.93 5.72
N PHE A 50 12.11 9.97 5.56
CA PHE A 50 11.22 10.46 6.61
C PHE A 50 11.13 9.49 7.80
N TRP A 51 11.33 8.18 7.55
CA TRP A 51 11.15 7.13 8.55
C TRP A 51 12.39 6.85 9.42
N GLN A 52 13.61 7.02 8.88
CA GLN A 52 14.86 6.92 9.67
C GLN A 52 14.90 7.91 10.84
N ARG A 53 14.23 9.05 10.69
CA ARG A 53 14.16 10.09 11.73
C ARG A 53 13.15 9.79 12.84
N PHE A 54 12.18 8.91 12.56
CA PHE A 54 11.08 8.60 13.49
C PHE A 54 11.20 7.22 14.14
N SER A 55 12.03 6.33 13.61
CA SER A 55 12.23 4.96 14.11
C SER A 55 13.41 4.80 15.08
N ARG A 56 14.01 5.91 15.53
CA ARG A 56 15.22 5.93 16.39
C ARG A 56 14.93 5.86 17.89
N GLN A 57 13.67 5.69 18.28
CA GLN A 57 13.26 5.54 19.68
C GLN A 57 12.36 4.31 19.80
N LYS A 58 12.96 3.18 20.21
CA LYS A 58 12.50 2.29 21.29
C LYS A 58 13.16 0.90 21.14
N ASP A 59 14.39 0.82 21.66
CA ASP A 59 15.10 -0.28 22.36
C ASP A 59 14.90 -1.72 21.84
N GLU A 60 15.92 -2.31 21.19
CA GLU A 60 17.05 -3.07 21.77
C GLU A 60 16.69 -4.50 22.22
N GLN A 61 16.71 -5.45 21.27
CA GLN A 61 17.45 -6.73 21.34
C GLN A 61 17.51 -7.38 19.94
N PRO A 62 18.63 -8.02 19.56
CA PRO A 62 18.87 -8.42 18.19
C PRO A 62 18.25 -9.79 17.90
N VAL A 63 17.15 -9.83 17.16
CA VAL A 63 16.74 -11.05 16.43
C VAL A 63 17.62 -11.14 15.19
N GLN A 64 18.87 -11.54 15.40
CA GLN A 64 19.92 -11.72 14.38
C GLN A 64 19.71 -12.94 13.45
N LEU A 65 18.49 -13.51 13.39
CA LEU A 65 18.23 -14.72 12.61
C LEU A 65 17.63 -14.48 11.20
N GLU A 66 17.11 -13.29 10.88
CA GLU A 66 16.34 -13.10 9.63
C GLU A 66 17.08 -12.32 8.53
N GLU A 67 18.17 -11.59 8.83
CA GLU A 67 18.88 -10.76 7.84
C GLU A 67 19.78 -11.57 6.87
N ARG A 68 19.96 -12.88 7.07
CA ARG A 68 20.91 -13.68 6.27
C ARG A 68 20.32 -14.37 5.04
N MET A 69 19.03 -14.17 4.74
CA MET A 69 18.35 -14.78 3.58
C MET A 69 17.77 -13.76 2.59
N GLU A 70 18.11 -12.47 2.72
CA GLU A 70 17.55 -11.40 1.87
C GLU A 70 18.24 -11.25 0.48
N GLU A 71 19.32 -11.99 0.20
CA GLU A 71 20.13 -11.80 -1.02
C GLU A 71 19.56 -12.44 -2.30
N GLU A 72 18.56 -13.33 -2.20
CA GLU A 72 17.89 -13.95 -3.35
C GLU A 72 16.36 -13.84 -3.25
N GLU A 73 15.83 -12.69 -2.82
CA GLU A 73 14.38 -12.49 -2.81
C GLU A 73 13.84 -12.26 -4.22
N GLU A 74 12.97 -13.16 -4.67
CA GLU A 74 12.25 -13.00 -5.93
C GLU A 74 11.54 -11.63 -5.99
N PRO A 75 11.59 -10.92 -7.14
CA PRO A 75 11.01 -9.58 -7.29
C PRO A 75 9.56 -9.48 -6.81
N ILE A 76 8.80 -10.55 -7.00
CA ILE A 76 7.41 -10.72 -6.55
C ILE A 76 7.29 -10.60 -5.02
N MET A 77 8.13 -11.31 -4.27
CA MET A 77 8.13 -11.28 -2.81
C MET A 77 8.49 -9.88 -2.29
N ARG A 78 9.44 -9.21 -2.96
CA ARG A 78 9.84 -7.84 -2.63
C ARG A 78 8.68 -6.85 -2.76
N ASP A 79 7.83 -7.01 -3.78
CA ASP A 79 6.69 -6.11 -3.99
C ASP A 79 5.58 -6.33 -2.95
N VAL A 80 5.22 -7.59 -2.68
CA VAL A 80 4.26 -7.95 -1.62
C VAL A 80 4.68 -7.40 -0.26
N ARG A 81 5.96 -7.56 0.10
CA ARG A 81 6.51 -7.00 1.34
C ARG A 81 6.47 -5.48 1.37
N ALA A 82 6.72 -4.82 0.23
CA ALA A 82 6.68 -3.37 0.15
C ALA A 82 5.26 -2.83 0.39
N ILE A 83 4.24 -3.44 -0.22
CA ILE A 83 2.83 -3.06 -0.01
C ILE A 83 2.44 -3.30 1.45
N TYR A 84 2.81 -4.44 2.01
CA TYR A 84 2.49 -4.74 3.42
C TYR A 84 3.17 -3.77 4.39
N ARG A 85 4.43 -3.37 4.14
CA ARG A 85 5.12 -2.34 4.94
C ARG A 85 4.39 -0.99 4.88
N ALA A 86 3.91 -0.59 3.70
CA ALA A 86 3.11 0.63 3.56
C ALA A 86 1.77 0.54 4.31
N PHE A 87 1.14 -0.63 4.28
CA PHE A 87 -0.06 -0.92 5.08
C PHE A 87 0.19 -0.79 6.59
N LEU A 88 1.30 -1.35 7.09
CA LEU A 88 1.68 -1.22 8.50
C LEU A 88 1.91 0.24 8.92
N GLN A 89 2.47 1.06 8.04
CA GLN A 89 2.64 2.50 8.29
C GLN A 89 1.29 3.21 8.41
N TRP A 90 0.35 2.92 7.50
CA TRP A 90 -0.98 3.50 7.56
C TRP A 90 -1.74 3.08 8.83
N ALA A 91 -1.61 1.83 9.25
CA ALA A 91 -2.17 1.37 10.51
C ALA A 91 -1.54 2.11 11.70
N ALA A 92 -0.22 2.28 11.70
CA ALA A 92 0.50 3.02 12.72
C ALA A 92 0.12 4.51 12.77
N SER A 93 -0.08 5.17 11.62
CA SER A 93 -0.51 6.59 11.58
C SER A 93 -1.91 6.80 12.15
N ARG A 94 -2.71 5.73 12.22
CA ARG A 94 -4.05 5.72 12.85
C ARG A 94 -4.03 5.25 14.31
N GLY A 95 -2.86 5.04 14.91
CA GLY A 95 -2.71 4.57 16.28
C GLY A 95 -2.71 3.05 16.44
N TYR A 96 -2.84 2.28 15.35
CA TYR A 96 -2.87 0.82 15.36
C TYR A 96 -1.54 0.21 14.90
N ARG A 97 -0.43 0.63 15.52
CA ARG A 97 0.89 0.05 15.21
C ARG A 97 0.88 -1.46 15.51
N ARG A 98 1.49 -2.26 14.62
CA ARG A 98 1.71 -3.69 14.85
C ARG A 98 2.70 -3.93 15.98
N GLN A 99 2.38 -4.83 16.91
CA GLN A 99 3.32 -5.22 17.96
C GLN A 99 4.33 -6.24 17.44
N HIS A 100 5.52 -6.34 18.04
CA HIS A 100 6.60 -7.19 17.51
C HIS A 100 6.20 -8.67 17.40
N ALA A 101 5.52 -9.19 18.42
CA ALA A 101 5.03 -10.58 18.46
C ALA A 101 3.66 -10.79 17.80
N GLU A 102 2.99 -9.74 17.34
CA GLU A 102 1.64 -9.82 16.80
C GLU A 102 1.65 -10.39 15.38
N THR A 103 0.89 -11.44 15.08
CA THR A 103 0.82 -11.98 13.72
C THR A 103 0.05 -11.05 12.76
N PRO A 104 0.23 -11.17 11.43
CA PRO A 104 -0.59 -10.42 10.47
C PRO A 104 -2.10 -10.62 10.68
N GLN A 105 -2.52 -11.83 11.05
CA GLN A 105 -3.93 -12.15 11.29
C GLN A 105 -4.45 -11.51 12.59
N GLU A 106 -3.64 -11.48 13.65
CA GLU A 106 -3.97 -10.79 14.91
C GLU A 106 -4.13 -9.28 14.69
N LEU A 107 -3.21 -8.67 13.91
CA LEU A 107 -3.33 -7.26 13.53
C LEU A 107 -4.64 -7.01 12.78
N LYS A 108 -5.01 -7.86 11.82
CA LYS A 108 -6.29 -7.77 11.10
C LYS A 108 -7.47 -7.82 12.05
N GLN A 109 -7.50 -8.80 12.95
CA GLN A 109 -8.57 -8.96 13.94
C GLN A 109 -8.72 -7.74 14.84
N ARG A 110 -7.61 -7.06 15.16
CA ARG A 110 -7.62 -5.83 15.95
C ARG A 110 -8.03 -4.59 15.14
N LEU A 111 -7.74 -4.56 13.84
CA LEU A 111 -8.07 -3.44 12.94
C LEU A 111 -9.54 -3.43 12.49
N ILE A 112 -10.15 -4.59 12.27
CA ILE A 112 -11.51 -4.68 11.71
C ILE A 112 -12.57 -4.00 12.61
N PRO A 113 -12.67 -4.29 13.93
CA PRO A 113 -13.71 -3.72 14.77
C PRO A 113 -13.75 -2.18 14.79
N PRO A 114 -12.62 -1.46 14.91
CA PRO A 114 -12.63 0.00 14.87
C PRO A 114 -12.67 0.59 13.45
N LEU A 115 -12.37 -0.19 12.41
CA LEU A 115 -12.28 0.28 11.02
C LEU A 115 -13.08 -0.60 10.04
N PRO A 116 -14.39 -0.84 10.28
CA PRO A 116 -15.18 -1.77 9.48
C PRO A 116 -15.30 -1.36 8.01
N ALA A 117 -15.25 -0.05 7.71
CA ALA A 117 -15.30 0.47 6.35
C ALA A 117 -14.08 0.06 5.48
N PHE A 118 -12.99 -0.39 6.12
CA PHE A 118 -11.73 -0.80 5.48
C PHE A 118 -11.52 -2.31 5.50
N GLU A 119 -12.46 -3.08 6.06
CA GLU A 119 -12.36 -4.54 6.21
C GLU A 119 -11.96 -5.27 4.91
N PRO A 120 -12.60 -5.07 3.75
CA PRO A 120 -12.27 -5.85 2.55
C PRO A 120 -10.84 -5.58 2.05
N GLU A 121 -10.35 -4.35 2.19
CA GLU A 121 -8.98 -4.02 1.80
C GLU A 121 -7.95 -4.54 2.80
N ILE A 122 -8.21 -4.39 4.11
CA ILE A 122 -7.38 -4.93 5.19
C ILE A 122 -7.25 -6.44 5.04
N GLN A 123 -8.36 -7.12 4.78
CA GLN A 123 -8.42 -8.56 4.59
C GLN A 123 -7.55 -8.99 3.40
N THR A 124 -7.78 -8.40 2.22
CA THR A 124 -7.05 -8.76 0.99
C THR A 124 -5.54 -8.59 1.15
N VAL A 125 -5.10 -7.44 1.67
CA VAL A 125 -3.66 -7.14 1.85
C VAL A 125 -3.03 -8.11 2.85
N THR A 126 -3.74 -8.44 3.93
CA THR A 126 -3.23 -9.35 4.97
C THR A 126 -3.17 -10.79 4.48
N GLU A 127 -4.17 -11.25 3.75
CA GLU A 127 -4.26 -12.63 3.25
C GLU A 127 -3.18 -12.92 2.20
N ILE A 128 -2.99 -12.03 1.23
CA ILE A 128 -1.96 -12.19 0.20
C ILE A 128 -0.56 -12.16 0.83
N TYR A 129 -0.32 -11.25 1.78
CA TYR A 129 0.93 -11.23 2.53
C TYR A 129 1.16 -12.51 3.36
N THR A 130 0.12 -12.98 4.05
CA THR A 130 0.19 -14.20 4.86
C THR A 130 0.47 -15.41 3.98
N SER A 131 -0.21 -15.52 2.83
CA SER A 131 0.03 -16.55 1.83
C SER A 131 1.47 -16.49 1.34
N ALA A 132 1.94 -15.34 0.86
CA ALA A 132 3.31 -15.20 0.38
C ALA A 132 4.37 -15.50 1.46
N ARG A 133 4.13 -15.12 2.72
CA ARG A 133 5.10 -15.31 3.82
C ARG A 133 5.15 -16.74 4.34
N TYR A 134 4.00 -17.39 4.48
CA TYR A 134 3.89 -18.69 5.16
C TYR A 134 3.59 -19.85 4.22
N SER A 135 3.24 -19.56 2.97
CA SER A 135 3.17 -20.56 1.90
C SER A 135 4.50 -20.62 1.17
N HIS A 136 4.87 -21.81 0.70
CA HIS A 136 5.99 -21.99 -0.23
C HIS A 136 5.60 -21.65 -1.68
N VAL A 137 4.39 -21.15 -1.90
CA VAL A 137 3.85 -20.78 -3.21
C VAL A 137 3.97 -19.27 -3.37
N LEU A 138 4.69 -18.84 -4.41
CA LEU A 138 4.74 -17.43 -4.80
C LEU A 138 3.36 -16.99 -5.30
N PRO A 139 2.90 -15.80 -4.88
CA PRO A 139 1.66 -15.27 -5.40
C PRO A 139 1.78 -14.98 -6.89
N ASP A 140 0.71 -15.23 -7.63
CA ASP A 140 0.67 -14.93 -9.06
C ASP A 140 0.51 -13.42 -9.33
N ASP A 141 0.73 -13.00 -10.58
CA ASP A 141 0.61 -11.60 -10.98
C ASP A 141 -0.81 -11.03 -10.72
N ALA A 142 -1.84 -11.88 -10.78
CA ALA A 142 -3.21 -11.47 -10.51
C ALA A 142 -3.45 -11.21 -9.02
N GLU A 143 -2.85 -12.00 -8.13
CA GLU A 143 -2.83 -11.79 -6.69
C GLU A 143 -2.13 -10.49 -6.34
N ILE A 144 -0.94 -10.25 -6.89
CA ILE A 144 -0.19 -9.02 -6.66
C ILE A 144 -1.01 -7.81 -7.14
N ALA A 145 -1.60 -7.89 -8.33
CA ALA A 145 -2.46 -6.83 -8.85
C ALA A 145 -3.68 -6.58 -7.93
N ARG A 146 -4.32 -7.63 -7.41
CA ARG A 146 -5.40 -7.51 -6.42
C ARG A 146 -4.93 -6.82 -5.14
N MET A 147 -3.75 -7.17 -4.64
CA MET A 147 -3.16 -6.53 -3.45
C MET A 147 -2.95 -5.04 -3.67
N HIS A 148 -2.41 -4.63 -4.82
CA HIS A 148 -2.25 -3.22 -5.20
C HIS A 148 -3.58 -2.49 -5.28
N GLN A 149 -4.59 -3.08 -5.93
CA GLN A 149 -5.91 -2.45 -6.05
C GLN A 149 -6.57 -2.24 -4.68
N SER A 150 -6.50 -3.24 -3.80
CA SER A 150 -7.01 -3.13 -2.43
C SER A 150 -6.26 -2.08 -1.63
N TRP A 151 -4.93 -2.01 -1.75
CA TRP A 151 -4.14 -0.96 -1.11
C TRP A 151 -4.54 0.44 -1.60
N LEU A 152 -4.71 0.62 -2.91
CA LEU A 152 -5.17 1.88 -3.50
C LEU A 152 -6.58 2.28 -3.08
N ALA A 153 -7.50 1.32 -2.99
CA ALA A 153 -8.85 1.55 -2.48
C ALA A 153 -8.82 2.03 -1.03
N LEU A 154 -7.99 1.39 -0.19
CA LEU A 154 -7.80 1.78 1.21
C LEU A 154 -7.25 3.20 1.33
N GLN A 155 -6.23 3.56 0.52
CA GLN A 155 -5.68 4.91 0.52
C GLN A 155 -6.72 5.97 0.11
N ARG A 156 -7.52 5.70 -0.93
CA ARG A 156 -8.59 6.61 -1.38
C ARG A 156 -9.65 6.82 -0.29
N LYS A 157 -10.18 5.73 0.27
CA LYS A 157 -11.13 5.79 1.40
C LYS A 157 -10.55 6.56 2.60
N SER A 158 -9.27 6.36 2.87
CA SER A 158 -8.57 7.05 3.97
C SER A 158 -8.42 8.55 3.72
N ALA A 159 -8.29 8.98 2.46
CA ALA A 159 -8.22 10.38 2.09
C ALA A 159 -9.61 11.05 2.16
N GLU A 160 -10.66 10.32 1.77
CA GLU A 160 -12.05 10.81 1.79
C GLU A 160 -12.61 10.93 3.22
N GLY A 161 -12.27 10.00 4.11
CA GLY A 161 -12.77 10.00 5.50
C GLY A 161 -12.03 10.93 6.48
N ASN A 162 -11.09 11.75 6.00
CA ASN A 162 -10.34 12.73 6.80
C ASN A 162 -10.80 14.18 6.54
N GLN A 163 -11.94 14.34 5.85
CA GLN A 163 -12.70 15.59 5.66
C GLN A 163 -13.91 15.61 6.59
#